data_AF-A0AAE1M3P7-F1
#
_entry.id   AF-A0AAE1M3P7-F1
#
_cell.length_a   1.000
_cell.length_b   1.000
_cell.length_c   1.000
_cell.angle_alpha   90.00
_cell.angle_beta   90.00
_cell.angle_gamma   90.00
#
_symmetry.space_group_name_H-M   'P 1'
#
loop_
_entity.id
_entity.type
_entity.pdbx_description
1 polymer ?
#
loop_
_entity_poly.entity_id
_entity_poly.type
_entity_poly.pdbx_seq_one_letter_code
_entity_poly.pdbx_strand_id
1 'polypeptide(L)'
;MQLMTAIFTTLSLVLPATAEQRFCYPIPGTESTPIPQSILDLDYQVKVDWANKLCAQSTFPSEALQSSQTALEDGILAEDGHIYGVKLALRFITSETICLNNVNALLGVGACEQGGLITLAGPFEQWTYITPLN
;
A
#
# COMPACT_ATOMS: atom_id res chain seq x y z
N MET A 1 -10.98 63.05 14.56
CA MET A 1 -11.40 61.66 14.89
C MET A 1 -10.87 60.76 13.79
N GLN A 2 -9.81 60.00 14.05
CA GLN A 2 -9.25 59.03 13.10
C GLN A 2 -9.80 57.64 13.43
N LEU A 3 -10.49 57.04 12.47
CA LEU A 3 -11.02 55.68 12.57
C LEU A 3 -9.89 54.72 12.21
N MET A 4 -9.39 53.99 13.20
CA MET A 4 -8.40 52.92 13.01
C MET A 4 -9.16 51.64 12.63
N THR A 5 -9.12 51.26 11.35
CA THR A 5 -9.68 50.00 10.86
C THR A 5 -8.67 48.88 11.13
N ALA A 6 -8.93 48.05 12.13
CA ALA A 6 -8.13 46.86 12.41
C ALA A 6 -8.54 45.73 11.45
N ILE A 7 -7.63 45.33 10.56
CA ILE A 7 -7.79 44.14 9.73
C ILE A 7 -7.48 42.92 10.62
N PHE A 8 -8.50 42.17 10.99
CA PHE A 8 -8.32 40.85 11.60
C PHE A 8 -8.02 39.85 10.48
N THR A 9 -6.74 39.60 10.23
CA THR A 9 -6.28 38.42 9.50
C THR A 9 -6.55 37.19 10.37
N THR A 10 -7.71 36.57 10.18
CA THR A 10 -7.96 35.23 10.72
C THR A 10 -7.01 34.26 10.04
N LEU A 11 -5.93 33.92 10.74
CA LEU A 11 -5.01 32.85 10.38
C LEU A 11 -5.76 31.53 10.58
N SER A 12 -6.53 31.13 9.57
CA SER A 12 -7.16 29.82 9.52
C SER A 12 -6.05 28.78 9.41
N LEU A 13 -5.66 28.20 10.55
CA LEU A 13 -4.92 26.94 10.60
C LEU A 13 -5.81 25.88 9.95
N VAL A 14 -5.68 25.72 8.63
CA VAL A 14 -6.15 24.53 7.93
C VAL A 14 -5.27 23.40 8.45
N LEU A 15 -5.76 22.72 9.50
CA LEU A 15 -5.25 21.41 9.89
C LEU A 15 -5.35 20.54 8.63
N PRO A 16 -4.25 20.04 8.05
CA PRO A 16 -4.36 19.11 6.94
C PRO A 16 -5.19 17.93 7.43
N ALA A 17 -6.29 17.67 6.73
CA ALA A 17 -7.14 16.53 6.98
C ALA A 17 -6.26 15.26 6.91
N THR A 18 -6.14 14.59 8.05
CA THR A 18 -5.88 13.14 8.21
C THR A 18 -4.63 12.59 7.50
N ALA A 19 -3.57 12.38 8.29
CA ALA A 19 -2.34 11.74 7.87
C ALA A 19 -2.57 10.31 7.35
N GLU A 20 -2.05 10.02 6.16
CA GLU A 20 -1.87 8.64 5.68
C GLU A 20 -0.91 7.93 6.64
N GLN A 21 -1.31 6.81 7.23
CA GLN A 21 -0.42 6.01 8.07
C GLN A 21 0.02 4.77 7.29
N ARG A 22 1.34 4.65 7.14
CA ARG A 22 2.00 3.49 6.51
C ARG A 22 2.61 2.60 7.59
N PHE A 23 2.28 1.32 7.56
CA PHE A 23 2.84 0.28 8.43
C PHE A 23 3.56 -0.75 7.56
N CYS A 24 4.86 -0.95 7.77
CA CYS A 24 5.65 -1.92 7.00
C CYS A 24 5.66 -3.30 7.68
N TYR A 25 5.57 -4.35 6.86
CA TYR A 25 5.81 -5.72 7.29
C TYR A 25 7.32 -6.07 7.24
N PRO A 26 7.77 -6.99 8.11
CA PRO A 26 7.00 -7.59 9.19
C PRO A 26 6.73 -6.57 10.30
N ILE A 27 5.52 -6.60 10.86
CA ILE A 27 5.21 -5.72 12.00
C ILE A 27 6.08 -6.18 13.17
N PRO A 28 6.92 -5.31 13.76
CA PRO A 28 7.80 -5.71 14.86
C PRO A 28 7.01 -6.39 15.98
N GLY A 29 7.43 -7.60 16.37
CA GLY A 29 6.76 -8.40 17.40
C GLY A 29 5.63 -9.31 16.91
N THR A 30 5.39 -9.41 15.60
CA THR A 30 4.50 -10.42 14.99
C THR A 30 5.30 -11.55 14.36
N GLU A 31 4.78 -12.77 14.41
CA GLU A 31 5.34 -13.88 13.62
C GLU A 31 5.05 -13.62 12.13
N SER A 32 6.11 -13.56 11.32
CA SER A 32 6.01 -13.54 9.87
C SER A 32 6.76 -14.72 9.29
N THR A 33 6.23 -15.34 8.25
CA THR A 33 7.01 -16.27 7.43
C THR A 33 8.22 -15.52 6.87
N PRO A 34 9.45 -15.97 7.13
CA PRO A 34 10.63 -15.34 6.57
C PRO A 34 10.56 -15.37 5.04
N ILE A 35 10.68 -14.21 4.40
CA ILE A 35 10.73 -14.12 2.94
C ILE A 35 12.16 -14.37 2.49
N PRO A 36 12.42 -15.30 1.54
CA PRO A 36 13.77 -15.59 1.06
C PRO A 36 14.45 -14.35 0.48
N GLN A 37 15.77 -14.24 0.66
CA GLN A 37 16.51 -13.04 0.25
C GLN A 37 16.46 -12.85 -1.27
N SER A 38 16.41 -13.93 -2.05
CA SER A 38 16.26 -13.85 -3.51
C SER A 38 14.98 -13.12 -3.95
N ILE A 39 13.92 -13.18 -3.14
CA ILE A 39 12.65 -12.49 -3.37
C ILE A 39 12.71 -11.05 -2.86
N LEU A 40 13.39 -10.82 -1.74
CA LEU A 40 13.62 -9.46 -1.22
C LEU A 40 14.52 -8.63 -2.15
N ASP A 41 15.50 -9.26 -2.80
CA ASP A 41 16.44 -8.63 -3.73
C ASP A 41 15.88 -8.42 -5.14
N LEU A 42 14.66 -8.91 -5.41
CA LEU A 42 13.97 -8.60 -6.67
C LEU A 42 13.87 -7.08 -6.85
N ASP A 43 14.06 -6.64 -8.09
CA ASP A 43 13.83 -5.24 -8.47
C ASP A 43 12.44 -4.81 -7.97
N TYR A 44 12.39 -3.65 -7.31
CA TYR A 44 11.15 -3.10 -6.77
C TYR A 44 10.07 -3.01 -7.86
N GLN A 45 10.47 -2.77 -9.12
CA GLN A 45 9.55 -2.67 -10.24
C GLN A 45 8.80 -3.99 -10.48
N VAL A 46 9.44 -5.15 -10.29
CA VAL A 46 8.78 -6.45 -10.40
C VAL A 46 7.65 -6.57 -9.36
N LYS A 47 7.94 -6.16 -8.11
CA LYS A 47 6.97 -6.21 -7.01
C LYS A 47 5.82 -5.24 -7.23
N VAL A 48 6.12 -4.04 -7.70
CA VAL A 48 5.14 -3.02 -8.07
C VAL A 48 4.28 -3.48 -9.24
N ASP A 49 4.86 -4.12 -10.26
CA ASP A 49 4.13 -4.59 -11.44
C ASP A 49 3.14 -5.71 -11.08
N TRP A 50 3.53 -6.65 -10.20
CA TRP A 50 2.60 -7.63 -9.64
C TRP A 50 1.39 -6.95 -8.99
N ALA A 51 1.63 -6.00 -8.08
CA ALA A 51 0.58 -5.32 -7.35
C ALA A 51 -0.28 -4.42 -8.25
N ASN A 52 0.32 -3.75 -9.25
CA ASN A 52 -0.39 -2.94 -10.23
C ASN A 52 -1.32 -3.80 -11.11
N LYS A 53 -0.86 -5.00 -11.50
CA LYS A 53 -1.71 -5.96 -12.22
C LYS A 53 -2.93 -6.35 -11.39
N LEU A 54 -2.77 -6.53 -10.07
CA LEU A 54 -3.88 -6.79 -9.16
C LEU A 54 -4.81 -5.58 -8.99
N CYS A 55 -4.28 -4.35 -8.93
CA CYS A 55 -5.11 -3.14 -8.95
C CYS A 55 -5.96 -3.07 -10.23
N ALA A 56 -5.39 -3.34 -11.40
CA ALA A 56 -6.11 -3.32 -12.68
C ALA A 56 -7.20 -4.42 -12.79
N GLN A 57 -7.08 -5.50 -12.02
CA GLN A 57 -8.06 -6.58 -11.93
C GLN A 57 -9.12 -6.36 -10.83
N SER A 58 -8.95 -5.32 -10.00
CA SER A 58 -9.83 -5.03 -8.87
C SER A 58 -11.08 -4.25 -9.30
N THR A 59 -12.13 -4.35 -8.50
CA THR A 59 -13.38 -3.60 -8.73
C THR A 59 -13.39 -2.36 -7.85
N PHE A 60 -13.64 -1.19 -8.45
CA PHE A 60 -13.74 0.08 -7.74
C PHE A 60 -15.15 0.69 -7.88
N PRO A 61 -15.69 1.33 -6.82
CA PRO A 61 -15.14 1.41 -5.46
C PRO A 61 -15.15 0.06 -4.73
N SER A 62 -14.16 -0.17 -3.88
CA SER A 62 -14.06 -1.39 -3.06
C SER A 62 -14.93 -1.30 -1.81
N GLU A 63 -16.27 -1.34 -1.95
CA GLU A 63 -17.20 -1.14 -0.83
C GLU A 63 -17.06 -2.19 0.30
N ALA A 64 -16.49 -3.35 0.00
CA ALA A 64 -16.15 -4.38 0.97
C ALA A 64 -14.68 -4.80 0.82
N LEU A 65 -14.18 -5.57 1.78
CA LEU A 65 -12.84 -6.16 1.67
C LEU A 65 -12.80 -7.08 0.45
N GLN A 66 -11.97 -6.71 -0.52
CA GLN A 66 -11.60 -7.58 -1.63
C GLN A 66 -10.14 -7.94 -1.50
N SER A 67 -9.79 -9.18 -1.84
CA SER A 67 -8.40 -9.62 -1.84
C SER A 67 -8.12 -10.46 -3.08
N SER A 68 -6.94 -10.24 -3.63
CA SER A 68 -6.41 -10.92 -4.80
C SER A 68 -4.91 -11.18 -4.58
N GLN A 69 -4.35 -12.09 -5.35
CA GLN A 69 -2.92 -12.41 -5.29
C GLN A 69 -2.41 -12.68 -6.69
N THR A 70 -1.10 -12.51 -6.89
CA THR A 70 -0.41 -12.88 -8.13
C THR A 70 -0.78 -14.32 -8.50
N ALA A 71 -1.07 -14.54 -9.79
CA ALA A 71 -1.31 -15.89 -10.30
C ALA A 71 -0.03 -16.74 -10.18
N LEU A 72 -0.18 -18.04 -9.98
CA LEU A 72 0.97 -18.92 -9.70
C LEU A 72 2.00 -18.89 -10.84
N GLU A 73 1.53 -18.83 -12.08
CA GLU A 73 2.33 -18.75 -13.30
C GLU A 73 3.10 -17.43 -13.47
N ASP A 74 2.67 -16.36 -12.80
CA ASP A 74 3.31 -15.04 -12.83
C ASP A 74 4.30 -14.85 -11.66
N GLY A 75 4.33 -15.79 -10.71
CA GLY A 75 5.19 -15.73 -9.54
C GLY A 75 6.63 -16.17 -9.83
N ILE A 76 7.52 -15.99 -8.85
CA ILE A 76 8.94 -16.34 -8.95
C ILE A 76 9.28 -17.43 -7.93
N LEU A 77 9.89 -18.52 -8.42
CA LEU A 77 10.40 -19.60 -7.58
C LEU A 77 11.62 -19.13 -6.78
N ALA A 78 11.58 -19.32 -5.47
CA ALA A 78 12.69 -19.04 -4.56
C ALA A 78 13.49 -20.31 -4.19
N GLU A 79 14.59 -20.11 -3.48
CA GLU A 79 15.50 -21.16 -3.01
C GLU A 79 14.88 -22.10 -1.96
N ASP A 80 13.78 -21.71 -1.33
CA ASP A 80 13.03 -22.52 -0.37
C ASP A 80 12.02 -23.47 -1.03
N GLY A 81 11.89 -23.42 -2.36
CA GLY A 81 10.97 -24.25 -3.15
C GLY A 81 9.55 -23.68 -3.32
N HIS A 82 9.25 -22.50 -2.77
CA HIS A 82 7.95 -21.84 -2.95
C HIS A 82 8.00 -20.82 -4.09
N ILE A 83 6.86 -20.61 -4.73
CA ILE A 83 6.64 -19.56 -5.70
C ILE A 83 6.08 -18.36 -4.95
N TYR A 84 6.74 -17.22 -5.06
CA TYR A 84 6.35 -15.98 -4.40
C TYR A 84 5.69 -15.01 -5.38
N GLY A 85 4.79 -14.20 -4.84
CA GLY A 85 4.18 -13.07 -5.52
C GLY A 85 3.72 -12.04 -4.51
N VAL A 86 2.73 -11.23 -4.89
CA VAL A 86 2.12 -10.23 -4.01
C VAL A 86 0.67 -10.59 -3.76
N LYS A 87 0.22 -10.34 -2.53
CA LYS A 87 -1.19 -10.28 -2.17
C LYS A 87 -1.61 -8.83 -2.00
N LEU A 88 -2.73 -8.48 -2.63
CA LEU A 88 -3.40 -7.19 -2.52
C LEU A 88 -4.70 -7.40 -1.74
N ALA A 89 -4.99 -6.51 -0.80
CA ALA A 89 -6.32 -6.38 -0.25
C ALA A 89 -6.72 -4.91 -0.23
N LEU A 90 -7.96 -4.63 -0.58
CA LEU A 90 -8.52 -3.29 -0.68
C LEU A 90 -9.80 -3.20 0.11
N ARG A 91 -9.96 -2.09 0.84
CA ARG A 91 -11.19 -1.76 1.53
C ARG A 91 -11.47 -0.27 1.42
N PHE A 92 -12.65 0.06 0.93
CA PHE A 92 -13.16 1.39 0.65
C PHE A 92 -12.32 2.24 -0.33
N ILE A 93 -11.23 1.73 -0.91
CA ILE A 93 -10.47 2.39 -1.99
C ILE A 93 -11.41 2.71 -3.16
N THR A 94 -11.42 3.98 -3.58
CA THR A 94 -12.44 4.53 -4.47
C THR A 94 -12.07 4.48 -5.96
N SER A 95 -10.80 4.27 -6.29
CA SER A 95 -10.34 4.23 -7.69
C SER A 95 -9.05 3.44 -7.86
N GLU A 96 -8.83 2.96 -9.08
CA GLU A 96 -7.59 2.31 -9.50
C GLU A 96 -6.38 3.23 -9.31
N THR A 97 -6.48 4.52 -9.64
CA THR A 97 -5.40 5.48 -9.46
C THR A 97 -4.92 5.56 -8.01
N ILE A 98 -5.83 5.55 -7.03
CA ILE A 98 -5.47 5.51 -5.61
C ILE A 98 -4.77 4.20 -5.27
N CYS A 99 -5.27 3.07 -5.79
CA CYS A 99 -4.64 1.77 -5.61
C CYS A 99 -3.18 1.76 -6.08
N LEU A 100 -2.93 2.23 -7.30
CA LEU A 100 -1.59 2.30 -7.91
C LEU A 100 -0.64 3.23 -7.14
N ASN A 101 -1.14 4.39 -6.68
CA ASN A 101 -0.34 5.31 -5.87
C ASN A 101 0.06 4.67 -4.53
N ASN A 102 -0.88 3.99 -3.87
CA ASN A 102 -0.62 3.29 -2.62
C ASN A 102 0.32 2.10 -2.80
N VAL A 103 0.23 1.36 -3.92
CA VAL A 103 1.18 0.29 -4.27
C VAL A 103 2.60 0.85 -4.33
N ASN A 104 2.81 1.97 -5.04
CA ASN A 104 4.13 2.60 -5.12
C ASN A 104 4.62 3.07 -3.75
N ALA A 105 3.73 3.59 -2.90
CA ALA A 105 4.08 3.99 -1.54
C ALA A 105 4.42 2.80 -0.61
N LEU A 106 3.95 1.59 -0.93
CA LEU A 106 4.17 0.37 -0.15
C LEU A 106 5.33 -0.51 -0.64
N LEU A 107 5.50 -0.63 -1.96
CA LEU A 107 6.48 -1.54 -2.59
C LEU A 107 7.54 -0.82 -3.45
N GLY A 108 7.45 0.51 -3.62
CA GLY A 108 8.42 1.28 -4.40
C GLY A 108 9.78 1.44 -3.71
N VAL A 109 10.64 2.24 -4.35
CA VAL A 109 12.01 2.51 -3.86
C VAL A 109 11.98 3.08 -2.44
N GLY A 110 12.69 2.43 -1.51
CA GLY A 110 12.77 2.86 -0.10
C GLY A 110 11.45 2.72 0.66
N ALA A 111 10.48 1.97 0.14
CA ALA A 111 9.24 1.63 0.80
C ALA A 111 9.41 0.41 1.73
N CYS A 112 8.34 -0.35 1.94
CA CYS A 112 8.37 -1.52 2.80
C CYS A 112 8.89 -2.74 2.02
N GLU A 113 10.03 -3.31 2.42
CA GLU A 113 10.68 -4.41 1.66
C GLU A 113 9.77 -5.62 1.41
N GLN A 114 8.93 -5.96 2.39
CA GLN A 114 7.96 -7.06 2.33
C GLN A 114 6.54 -6.57 2.02
N GLY A 115 6.36 -5.27 1.78
CA GLY A 115 5.08 -4.59 1.71
C GLY A 115 4.53 -4.17 3.06
N GLY A 116 3.27 -3.74 3.10
CA GLY A 116 2.70 -3.03 4.22
C GLY A 116 1.19 -2.81 4.14
N LEU A 117 0.71 -1.99 5.07
CA LEU A 117 -0.63 -1.44 5.13
C LEU A 117 -0.54 0.08 4.99
N ILE A 118 -1.34 0.65 4.09
CA ILE A 118 -1.67 2.08 4.08
C ILE A 118 -3.10 2.24 4.58
N THR A 119 -3.26 3.05 5.62
CA THR A 119 -4.57 3.55 6.06
C THR A 119 -4.69 5.02 5.71
N LEU A 120 -5.83 5.41 5.15
CA LEU A 120 -6.16 6.81 4.87
C LEU A 120 -7.26 7.26 5.84
N ALA A 121 -7.46 8.57 5.94
CA ALA A 121 -8.59 9.24 6.57
C ALA A 121 -9.92 8.45 6.68
N GLY A 122 -10.13 7.70 7.76
CA GLY A 122 -11.35 6.90 7.96
C GLY A 122 -11.14 5.41 7.67
N PRO A 123 -12.09 4.70 7.02
CA PRO A 123 -12.05 3.24 6.92
C PRO A 123 -11.23 2.73 5.72
N PHE A 124 -10.57 3.63 4.96
CA PHE A 124 -9.82 3.28 3.76
C PHE A 124 -8.55 2.52 4.12
N GLU A 125 -8.42 1.29 3.62
CA GLU A 125 -7.30 0.41 3.93
C GLU A 125 -6.83 -0.28 2.66
N GLN A 126 -5.52 -0.31 2.46
CA GLN A 126 -4.87 -1.10 1.43
C GLN A 126 -3.70 -1.88 2.01
N TRP A 127 -3.75 -3.20 1.86
CA TRP A 127 -2.67 -4.09 2.22
C TRP A 127 -2.01 -4.58 0.93
N THR A 128 -0.69 -4.53 0.90
CA THR A 128 0.09 -5.04 -0.22
C THR A 128 1.33 -5.69 0.37
N TYR A 129 1.47 -7.01 0.27
CA TYR A 129 2.60 -7.72 0.87
C TYR A 129 3.03 -8.93 0.03
N ILE A 130 4.33 -9.24 0.12
CA ILE A 130 4.89 -10.43 -0.53
C ILE A 130 4.43 -11.68 0.23
N THR A 131 4.05 -12.73 -0.50
CA THR A 131 3.54 -13.98 0.08
C THR A 131 3.93 -15.18 -0.79
N PRO A 132 4.13 -16.38 -0.22
CA PRO A 132 4.14 -17.62 -0.99
C PRO A 132 2.76 -17.88 -1.62
N LEU A 133 2.74 -18.53 -2.78
CA LEU A 133 1.55 -18.84 -3.58
C LEU A 133 1.20 -20.34 -3.61
N ASN A 134 2.09 -21.21 -3.12
CA ASN A 134 1.93 -22.67 -3.03
C ASN A 134 2.44 -23.25 -1.71
#